data_AF-A0A1B1UCK8-F1
#
_entry.id   AF-A0A1B1UCK8-F1
#
_cell.length_a   1.000
_cell.length_b   1.000
_cell.length_c   1.000
_cell.angle_alpha   90.00
_cell.angle_beta   90.00
_cell.angle_gamma   90.00
#
_symmetry.space_group_name_H-M   'P 1'
#
loop_
_entity.id
_entity.type
_entity.pdbx_description
1 polymer ?
#
loop_
_entity_poly.entity_id
_entity_poly.type
_entity_poly.pdbx_seq_one_letter_code
_entity_poly.pdbx_strand_id
1 'polypeptide(L)' 'MDYRHVFATNLRRLRTEKGYSQEVLAHEAGVNRTYMSKLEKGGSFVGLEVMVRLAKVLQVEPADFLKVPARRTRKI' A
#
# COMPACT_ATOMS: atom_id res chain seq x y z
N MET A 1 12.37 -4.21 12.11
CA MET A 1 11.78 -3.75 10.83
C MET A 1 10.40 -3.19 11.13
N ASP A 2 10.07 -2.01 10.61
CA ASP A 2 8.72 -1.45 10.75
C ASP A 2 7.84 -1.90 9.56
N TYR A 3 6.98 -2.89 9.78
CA TYR A 3 6.07 -3.44 8.75
C TYR A 3 5.04 -2.42 8.26
N ARG A 4 4.77 -1.36 9.03
CA ARG A 4 3.91 -0.26 8.58
C ARG A 4 4.56 0.54 7.45
N HIS A 5 5.88 0.76 7.54
CA HIS A 5 6.63 1.40 6.45
C HIS A 5 6.77 0.48 5.23
N VAL A 6 6.90 -0.84 5.44
CA VAL A 6 6.86 -1.84 4.35
C VAL A 6 5.52 -1.78 3.63
N PHE A 7 4.41 -1.84 4.39
CA PHE A 7 3.05 -1.68 3.87
C PHE A 7 2.89 -0.39 3.08
N ALA A 8 3.25 0.76 3.66
CA ALA A 8 3.13 2.07 3.02
C ALA A 8 3.87 2.15 1.69
N THR A 9 5.10 1.61 1.66
CA THR A 9 5.96 1.59 0.47
C THR A 9 5.34 0.71 -0.63
N ASN A 10 4.90 -0.50 -0.27
CA ASN A 10 4.30 -1.42 -1.23
C ASN A 10 2.94 -0.94 -1.73
N LEU A 11 2.10 -0.37 -0.87
CA LEU A 11 0.82 0.22 -1.26
C LEU A 11 1.02 1.30 -2.33
N ARG A 12 1.96 2.23 -2.09
CA ARG A 12 2.29 3.27 -3.06
C ARG A 12 2.79 2.68 -4.38
N ARG A 13 3.72 1.72 -4.32
CA ARG A 13 4.29 1.05 -5.50
C ARG A 13 3.19 0.37 -6.33
N LEU A 14 2.41 -0.50 -5.71
CA LEU A 14 1.34 -1.27 -6.36
C LEU A 14 0.26 -0.33 -6.93
N ARG A 15 -0.11 0.73 -6.20
CA ARG A 15 -1.03 1.75 -6.71
C ARG A 15 -0.50 2.41 -7.98
N THR A 16 0.76 2.83 -7.98
CA THR A 16 1.36 3.49 -9.15
C THR A 16 1.54 2.56 -10.34
N GLU A 17 1.85 1.27 -10.10
CA GLU A 17 1.93 0.25 -11.16
C GLU A 17 0.57 0.01 -11.84
N LYS A 18 -0.53 0.14 -11.10
CA LYS A 18 -1.90 0.12 -11.65
C LYS A 18 -2.36 1.45 -12.25
N GLY A 19 -1.53 2.50 -12.21
CA GLY A 19 -1.88 3.82 -12.76
C GLY A 19 -2.93 4.59 -11.97
N TYR A 20 -3.24 4.19 -10.73
CA TYR A 20 -4.26 4.85 -9.91
C TYR A 20 -3.72 6.10 -9.19
N SER A 21 -4.54 7.15 -9.11
CA SER A 21 -4.33 8.23 -8.16
C SER A 21 -4.73 7.78 -6.74
N GLN A 22 -4.29 8.50 -5.70
CA GLN A 22 -4.73 8.22 -4.32
C GLN A 22 -6.25 8.36 -4.18
N GLU A 23 -6.85 9.31 -4.90
CA GLU A 23 -8.28 9.56 -4.87
C GLU A 23 -9.08 8.42 -5.50
N VAL A 24 -8.66 7.95 -6.68
CA VAL A 24 -9.28 6.81 -7.36
C VAL A 24 -9.18 5.55 -6.50
N LEU A 25 -7.99 5.19 -6.01
CA LEU A 25 -7.85 3.99 -5.17
C LEU A 25 -8.66 4.11 -3.87
N ALA A 26 -8.71 5.29 -3.27
CA ALA A 26 -9.49 5.50 -2.04
C ALA A 26 -10.99 5.29 -2.30
N HIS A 27 -11.51 5.88 -3.38
CA HIS A 27 -12.89 5.70 -3.82
C HIS A 27 -13.22 4.22 -4.06
N GLU A 28 -12.45 3.54 -4.91
CA GLU A 28 -12.67 2.13 -5.26
C GLU A 28 -12.56 1.19 -4.04
N ALA A 29 -11.67 1.50 -3.10
CA ALA A 29 -11.50 0.71 -1.87
C ALA A 29 -12.52 1.07 -0.77
N GLY A 30 -13.38 2.07 -0.98
CA GLY A 30 -14.36 2.52 0.01
C GLY A 30 -13.72 3.13 1.25
N VAL A 31 -12.66 3.94 1.06
CA VAL A 31 -11.98 4.67 2.13
C VAL A 31 -11.80 6.14 1.78
N ASN A 32 -11.54 6.98 2.78
CA ASN A 32 -11.29 8.40 2.54
C ASN A 32 -9.89 8.63 1.96
N ARG A 33 -9.75 9.53 0.97
CA ARG A 33 -8.47 9.97 0.38
C ARG A 33 -7.44 10.43 1.43
N THR A 34 -7.85 11.12 2.49
CA THR A 34 -6.97 11.54 3.59
C THR A 34 -6.41 10.34 4.34
N TYR A 35 -7.22 9.29 4.55
CA TYR A 35 -6.75 8.04 5.15
C TYR A 35 -5.77 7.32 4.21
N MET A 36 -6.08 7.24 2.91
CA MET A 36 -5.15 6.72 1.89
C MET A 36 -3.79 7.45 1.93
N SER A 37 -3.81 8.79 1.99
CA SER A 37 -2.58 9.58 2.08
C SER A 37 -1.79 9.29 3.35
N LYS A 38 -2.46 9.10 4.51
CA LYS A 38 -1.81 8.71 5.76
C LYS A 38 -1.22 7.30 5.69
N LEU A 39 -1.93 6.35 5.06
CA LEU A 39 -1.43 4.99 4.86
C LEU A 39 -0.14 4.98 4.04
N GLU A 40 -0.09 5.68 2.90
CA GLU A 40 1.12 5.74 2.06
C GLU A 40 2.31 6.47 2.70
N LYS A 41 2.06 7.24 3.76
CA LYS A 41 3.10 7.90 4.58
C LYS A 41 3.48 7.09 5.82
N GLY A 42 2.87 5.93 6.06
CA GLY A 42 3.04 5.16 7.30
C GLY A 42 2.49 5.85 8.55
N GLY A 43 1.61 6.84 8.39
CA GLY A 43 1.03 7.63 9.48
C GLY A 43 -0.21 7.02 10.12
N SER A 44 -0.65 5.84 9.67
CA SER A 44 -1.80 5.13 10.23
C SER A 44 -1.65 3.61 10.12
N PHE A 45 -2.41 2.88 10.93
CA PHE A 45 -2.51 1.43 10.87
C PHE A 45 -3.61 1.04 9.87
N VAL A 46 -3.35 -0.01 9.10
CA VAL A 46 -4.33 -0.61 8.19
C VAL A 46 -5.00 -1.79 8.88
N GLY A 47 -6.33 -1.82 8.88
CA GLY A 47 -7.08 -3.01 9.30
C GLY A 47 -7.07 -4.09 8.21
N LEU A 48 -7.22 -5.36 8.59
CA LEU A 48 -7.21 -6.48 7.64
C LEU A 48 -8.28 -6.34 6.55
N GLU A 49 -9.49 -5.91 6.90
CA GLU A 49 -10.57 -5.71 5.94
C GLU A 49 -10.23 -4.65 4.89
N VAL A 50 -9.65 -3.52 5.31
CA VAL A 50 -9.18 -2.48 4.39
C VAL A 50 -8.06 -3.02 3.51
N MET A 51 -7.11 -3.77 4.09
CA MET A 51 -6.03 -4.40 3.32
C MET A 51 -6.57 -5.32 2.23
N VAL A 52 -7.57 -6.15 2.53
CA VAL A 52 -8.22 -7.03 1.56
C VAL A 52 -8.97 -6.24 0.48
N ARG A 53 -9.67 -5.16 0.84
CA ARG A 53 -10.31 -4.27 -0.13
C ARG A 53 -9.29 -3.63 -1.09
N LEU A 54 -8.19 -3.11 -0.56
CA LEU A 54 -7.10 -2.56 -1.36
C LEU A 54 -6.49 -3.60 -2.29
N ALA A 55 -6.23 -4.80 -1.79
CA ALA A 55 -5.71 -5.92 -2.57
C ALA A 55 -6.65 -6.27 -3.75
N LYS A 56 -7.96 -6.33 -3.49
CA LYS A 56 -8.98 -6.62 -4.50
C LYS A 56 -8.99 -5.58 -5.62
N VAL A 57 -9.00 -4.29 -5.28
CA VAL A 57 -8.96 -3.20 -6.27
C VAL A 57 -7.65 -3.22 -7.07
N LEU A 58 -6.54 -3.47 -6.40
CA LEU A 58 -5.22 -3.54 -7.02
C LEU A 58 -4.94 -4.89 -7.68
N GLN A 59 -5.85 -5.85 -7.64
CA GLN A 59 -5.70 -7.20 -8.20
C GLN A 59 -4.37 -7.87 -7.81
N VAL A 60 -4.08 -7.87 -6.51
CA VAL A 60 -2.90 -8.47 -5.89
C VAL A 60 -3.32 -9.29 -4.68
N GLU A 61 -2.41 -10.08 -4.13
CA GLU A 61 -2.64 -10.77 -2.86
C GLU A 61 -2.39 -9.81 -1.67
N PRO A 62 -3.16 -9.89 -0.56
CA PRO A 62 -2.89 -9.07 0.62
C PRO A 62 -1.46 -9.19 1.15
N ALA A 63 -0.84 -10.37 0.99
CA ALA A 63 0.55 -10.62 1.36
C ALA A 63 1.55 -9.74 0.57
N ASP A 64 1.20 -9.27 -0.62
CA ASP A 64 2.07 -8.41 -1.43
C ASP A 64 2.37 -7.07 -0.76
N PHE A 65 1.50 -6.57 0.12
CA PHE A 65 1.78 -5.37 0.89
C PHE A 65 2.88 -5.56 1.94
N LEU A 66 3.12 -6.80 2.38
CA LEU A 66 4.07 -7.11 3.46
C LEU A 66 5.39 -7.68 2.95
N LYS A 67 5.55 -7.84 1.63
CA LYS A 67 6.81 -8.27 1.01
C LYS A 67 7.91 -7.25 1.28
N VAL A 68 8.91 -7.66 2.05
CA VAL A 68 10.10 -6.84 2.30
C VAL A 68 10.92 -6.76 1.01
N PRO A 69 11.18 -5.58 0.45
CA PRO A 69 12.05 -5.47 -0.73
C PRO A 69 13.44 -5.99 -0.37
N ALA A 70 13.98 -6.88 -1.21
CA ALA A 70 15.33 -7.39 -1.04
C ALA A 70 16.29 -6.21 -0.86
N ARG A 71 17.12 -6.23 0.19
CA ARG A 71 18.12 -5.19 0.42
C ARG A 71 18.93 -5.07 -0.88
N ARG A 72 18.83 -3.93 -1.56
CA ARG A 72 19.77 -3.60 -2.64
C ARG A 72 21.14 -3.49 -1.97
N THR A 73 21.97 -4.52 -2.11
CA THR A 73 23.40 -4.39 -1.86
C THR A 73 23.87 -3.26 -2.76
N ARG A 74 24.28 -2.13 -2.16
CA ARG A 74 25.02 -1.10 -2.89
C ARG A 74 26.30 -1.80 -3.37
N LYS A 75 26.41 -2.04 -4.67
CA LYS A 75 27.72 -2.31 -5.27
C LYS A 75 28.57 -1.07 -5.00
N ILE A 76 29.65 -1.26 -4.25
CA ILE A 76 30.72 -0.30 -4.04
C ILE A 76 31.49 -0.20 -5.36
#